data_AF-A0ABD0RCP2-F1
#
_entry.id   AF-A0ABD0RCP2-F1
#
_cell.length_a   1.000
_cell.length_b   1.000
_cell.length_c   1.000
_cell.angle_alpha   90.00
_cell.angle_beta   90.00
_cell.angle_gamma   90.00
#
_symmetry.space_group_name_H-M   'P 1'
#
loop_
_entity.id
_entity.type
_entity.pdbx_description
1 polymer ?
#
loop_
_entity_poly.entity_id
_entity_poly.type
_entity_poly.pdbx_seq_one_letter_code
_entity_poly.pdbx_strand_id
1 'polypeptide(L)'
;LDYSGIAFLIMGSFVPWLYYSFYCSPQPCFIYLIVVCILGVAAIIVSQCDFFATPQYRGVRAGVFVGLGLSGVVPTLHFMITEGFLKATTIGQMGWLFLMAVLYITGACLYAARIPERFFPGKCDIW
;
A
#
# COMPACT_ATOMS: atom_id res chain seq x y z
N LEU A 1 -4.07 -10.18 14.68
CA LEU A 1 -2.63 -10.14 14.32
C LEU A 1 -2.43 -10.06 12.81
N ASP A 2 -3.16 -10.84 12.01
CA ASP A 2 -2.98 -10.90 10.54
C ASP A 2 -3.08 -9.55 9.82
N TYR A 3 -4.08 -8.72 10.17
CA TYR A 3 -4.24 -7.39 9.57
C TYR A 3 -3.14 -6.39 9.95
N SER A 4 -2.62 -6.50 11.18
CA SER A 4 -1.51 -5.67 11.65
C SER A 4 -0.24 -5.97 10.86
N GLY A 5 -0.02 -7.25 10.49
CA GLY A 5 1.11 -7.66 9.67
C GLY A 5 1.12 -7.00 8.28
N ILE A 6 -0.04 -6.86 7.65
CA ILE A 6 -0.18 -6.16 6.36
C ILE A 6 0.21 -4.69 6.50
N ALA A 7 -0.25 -4.02 7.56
CA ALA A 7 0.12 -2.62 7.81
C ALA A 7 1.63 -2.46 8.04
N PHE A 8 2.25 -3.33 8.85
CA PHE A 8 3.70 -3.32 9.07
C PHE A 8 4.50 -3.57 7.79
N LEU A 9 4.04 -4.48 6.93
CA LEU A 9 4.68 -4.75 5.64
C LEU A 9 4.66 -3.49 4.75
N ILE A 10 3.52 -2.79 4.68
CA ILE A 10 3.39 -1.54 3.90
C ILE A 10 4.27 -0.44 4.51
N MET A 11 4.23 -0.24 5.82
CA MET A 11 5.09 0.76 6.47
C MET A 11 6.57 0.47 6.22
N GLY A 12 6.98 -0.79 6.41
CA GLY A 12 8.37 -1.22 6.25
C GLY A 12 8.87 -1.11 4.81
N SER A 13 8.03 -1.33 3.80
CA SER A 13 8.43 -1.19 2.40
C SER A 13 8.66 0.27 1.98
N PHE A 14 7.95 1.22 2.60
CA PHE A 14 8.12 2.66 2.32
C PHE A 14 9.42 3.23 2.89
N VAL A 15 9.95 2.70 3.99
CA VAL A 15 11.17 3.22 4.64
C VAL A 15 12.39 3.24 3.71
N PRO A 16 12.86 2.12 3.13
CA PRO A 16 14.01 2.14 2.24
C PRO A 16 13.70 2.91 0.96
N TRP A 17 12.47 2.79 0.42
CA TRP A 17 12.09 3.47 -0.81
C TRP A 17 12.14 4.99 -0.69
N LEU A 18 11.57 5.57 0.38
CA LEU A 18 11.62 7.00 0.65
C LEU A 18 13.04 7.47 0.94
N TYR A 19 13.82 6.68 1.69
CA TYR A 19 15.20 7.01 2.00
C TYR A 19 16.07 7.16 0.74
N TYR A 20 15.94 6.23 -0.21
CA TYR A 20 16.69 6.31 -1.48
C TYR A 20 16.13 7.36 -2.43
N SER A 21 14.81 7.53 -2.49
CA SER A 21 14.18 8.52 -3.39
C SER A 21 14.50 9.95 -2.95
N PHE A 22 14.49 10.23 -1.65
CA PHE A 22 14.73 11.58 -1.12
C PHE A 22 16.12 11.71 -0.47
N TYR A 23 17.10 10.93 -0.93
CA TYR A 23 18.44 10.91 -0.34
C TYR A 23 19.08 12.31 -0.27
N CYS A 24 18.89 13.13 -1.31
CA CYS A 24 19.41 14.49 -1.38
C CYS A 24 18.52 15.54 -0.69
N SER A 25 17.33 15.17 -0.21
CA SER A 25 16.34 16.09 0.36
C SER A 25 15.71 15.50 1.64
N PRO A 26 16.34 15.71 2.81
CA PRO A 26 15.92 15.03 4.05
C PRO A 26 14.56 15.51 4.57
N GLN A 27 14.18 16.77 4.34
CA GLN A 27 12.89 17.32 4.80
C GLN A 27 11.67 16.54 4.25
N PRO A 28 11.49 16.38 2.92
CA PRO A 28 10.37 15.60 2.40
C PRO A 28 10.42 14.14 2.83
N CYS A 29 11.62 13.53 2.93
CA CYS A 29 11.79 12.18 3.43
C CYS A 29 11.14 12.00 4.81
N PHE A 30 11.48 12.86 5.79
CA PHE A 30 10.94 12.77 7.14
C PHE A 30 9.42 12.99 7.18
N ILE A 31 8.91 13.97 6.44
CA ILE A 31 7.47 14.28 6.40
C ILE A 31 6.68 13.06 5.92
N TYR A 32 7.09 12.46 4.80
CA TYR A 32 6.38 11.29 4.25
C TYR A 32 6.49 10.06 5.14
N LEU A 33 7.64 9.84 5.78
CA LEU A 33 7.83 8.73 6.70
C LEU A 33 6.91 8.87 7.93
N ILE A 34 6.80 10.08 8.49
CA ILE A 34 5.86 10.36 9.59
C ILE A 34 4.41 10.12 9.15
N VAL A 35 4.01 10.60 7.96
CA VAL A 35 2.66 10.42 7.44
C VAL A 35 2.33 8.93 7.27
N VAL A 36 3.22 8.15 6.66
CA VAL A 36 3.04 6.70 6.47
C VAL A 36 2.95 5.98 7.82
N CYS A 37 3.75 6.36 8.81
CA CYS A 37 3.66 5.80 10.15
C CYS A 37 2.32 6.12 10.82
N ILE A 38 1.84 7.37 10.74
CA ILE A 38 0.54 7.76 11.31
C ILE A 38 -0.60 6.99 10.64
N LEU A 39 -0.61 6.93 9.30
CA LEU A 39 -1.62 6.20 8.55
C LEU A 39 -1.58 4.69 8.82
N GLY A 40 -0.38 4.12 8.94
CA GLY A 40 -0.18 2.71 9.26
C GLY A 40 -0.63 2.36 10.68
N VAL A 41 -0.29 3.18 11.67
CA VAL A 41 -0.77 3.02 13.05
C VAL A 41 -2.29 3.16 13.12
N ALA A 42 -2.86 4.14 12.42
CA ALA A 42 -4.31 4.29 12.34
C ALA A 42 -4.98 3.05 11.71
N ALA A 43 -4.41 2.50 10.62
CA ALA A 43 -4.88 1.26 10.01
C ALA A 43 -4.78 0.06 10.98
N ILE A 44 -3.70 -0.03 11.77
CA ILE A 44 -3.55 -1.06 12.81
C ILE A 44 -4.65 -0.91 13.87
N ILE A 45 -4.87 0.29 14.41
CA ILE A 45 -5.91 0.53 15.42
C ILE A 45 -7.29 0.16 14.89
N VAL A 46 -7.63 0.62 13.68
CA VAL A 46 -8.89 0.28 13.01
C VAL A 46 -9.04 -1.23 12.82
N SER A 47 -7.94 -1.93 12.52
CA SER A 47 -7.95 -3.38 12.37
C SER A 47 -8.18 -4.16 13.68
N GLN A 48 -7.96 -3.53 14.85
CA GLN A 48 -8.23 -4.14 16.16
C GLN A 48 -9.69 -3.96 16.61
N CYS A 49 -10.49 -3.13 15.93
CA CYS A 49 -11.90 -2.97 16.28
C CYS A 49 -12.71 -4.20 15.86
N ASP A 50 -13.40 -4.85 16.81
CA ASP A 50 -14.22 -6.05 16.57
C ASP A 50 -15.32 -5.84 15.51
N PHE A 51 -15.86 -4.62 15.44
CA PHE A 51 -16.84 -4.23 14.43
C PHE A 51 -16.28 -4.37 13.00
N PHE A 52 -14.98 -4.11 12.84
CA PHE A 52 -14.26 -4.18 11.57
C PHE A 52 -13.96 -5.63 11.14
N ALA A 53 -14.07 -6.61 12.06
CA ALA A 53 -13.91 -8.03 11.75
C ALA A 53 -15.12 -8.61 11.01
N THR A 54 -16.30 -7.98 11.17
CA THR A 54 -17.55 -8.48 10.58
C THR A 54 -17.51 -8.50 9.04
N PRO A 55 -18.18 -9.47 8.38
CA PRO A 55 -18.09 -9.66 6.94
C PRO A 55 -18.63 -8.48 6.11
N GLN A 56 -19.50 -7.65 6.69
CA GLN A 56 -20.04 -6.44 6.06
C GLN A 56 -18.95 -5.39 5.79
N TYR A 57 -17.91 -5.32 6.61
CA TYR A 57 -16.83 -4.32 6.52
C TYR A 57 -15.64 -4.79 5.68
N ARG A 58 -15.76 -5.91 4.97
CA ARG A 58 -14.67 -6.45 4.13
C ARG A 58 -14.18 -5.44 3.08
N GLY A 59 -15.11 -4.75 2.42
CA GLY A 59 -14.77 -3.72 1.42
C GLY A 59 -14.05 -2.53 2.04
N VAL A 60 -14.44 -2.11 3.24
CA VAL A 60 -13.80 -1.02 3.97
C VAL A 60 -12.37 -1.40 4.37
N ARG A 61 -12.15 -2.65 4.84
CA ARG A 61 -10.79 -3.16 5.11
C ARG A 61 -9.89 -3.10 3.89
N ALA A 62 -10.36 -3.63 2.76
CA ALA A 62 -9.61 -3.56 1.52
C ALA A 62 -9.31 -2.10 1.12
N GLY A 63 -10.29 -1.22 1.24
CA GLY A 63 -10.13 0.22 0.97
C GLY A 63 -9.08 0.90 1.86
N VAL A 64 -9.04 0.59 3.16
CA VAL A 64 -8.04 1.15 4.09
C VAL A 64 -6.61 0.74 3.69
N PHE A 65 -6.38 -0.55 3.44
CA PHE A 65 -5.04 -1.03 3.06
C PHE A 65 -4.62 -0.58 1.65
N VAL A 66 -5.56 -0.55 0.69
CA VAL A 66 -5.31 0.00 -0.65
C VAL A 66 -5.01 1.49 -0.56
N GLY A 67 -5.79 2.24 0.21
CA GLY A 67 -5.56 3.67 0.44
C GLY A 67 -4.19 3.93 1.07
N LEU A 68 -3.78 3.10 2.03
CA LEU A 68 -2.44 3.17 2.64
C LEU A 68 -1.34 2.95 1.58
N GLY A 69 -1.49 1.95 0.70
CA GLY A 69 -0.55 1.74 -0.41
C GLY A 69 -0.56 2.88 -1.45
N LEU A 70 -1.74 3.34 -1.84
CA LEU A 70 -1.92 4.43 -2.81
C LEU A 70 -1.45 5.78 -2.27
N SER A 71 -1.31 5.95 -0.95
CA SER A 71 -0.70 7.15 -0.37
C SER A 71 0.71 7.40 -0.92
N GLY A 72 1.41 6.37 -1.40
CA GLY A 72 2.71 6.45 -2.08
C GLY A 72 2.70 7.17 -3.43
N VAL A 73 1.54 7.41 -4.03
CA VAL A 73 1.42 8.23 -5.25
C VAL A 73 1.86 9.67 -4.98
N VAL A 74 1.59 10.21 -3.79
CA VAL A 74 1.96 11.59 -3.42
C VAL A 74 3.49 11.79 -3.38
N PRO A 75 4.28 11.01 -2.62
CA PRO A 75 5.74 11.12 -2.66
C PRO A 75 6.32 10.79 -4.04
N THR A 76 5.70 9.89 -4.81
CA THR A 76 6.12 9.62 -6.19
C THR A 76 5.97 10.85 -7.08
N LEU A 77 4.81 11.51 -7.05
CA LEU A 77 4.57 12.74 -7.83
C LEU A 77 5.50 13.88 -7.38
N HIS A 78 5.73 14.02 -6.08
CA HIS A 78 6.68 15.01 -5.57
C HIS A 78 8.09 14.74 -6.12
N PHE A 79 8.57 13.50 -6.02
CA PHE A 79 9.87 13.10 -6.58
C PHE A 79 9.97 13.36 -8.08
N MET A 80 8.91 13.07 -8.85
CA MET A 80 8.85 13.35 -10.29
C MET A 80 8.98 14.83 -10.63
N ILE A 81 8.36 15.70 -9.84
CA ILE A 81 8.38 17.15 -10.05
C ILE A 81 9.76 17.71 -9.68
N THR A 82 10.40 17.20 -8.62
CA THR A 82 11.69 17.71 -8.14
C THR A 82 12.88 17.21 -8.95
N GLU A 83 12.91 15.93 -9.29
CA GLU A 83 14.05 15.29 -9.97
C GLU A 83 13.88 15.20 -11.50
N GLY A 84 12.67 15.45 -11.98
CA GLY A 84 12.32 15.41 -13.39
C GLY A 84 12.01 14.01 -13.92
N PHE A 85 11.15 13.96 -14.95
CA PHE A 85 10.65 12.72 -15.55
C PHE A 85 11.76 11.84 -16.15
N LEU A 86 12.79 12.47 -16.72
CA LEU A 86 13.93 11.77 -17.35
C LEU A 86 14.73 10.97 -16.31
N LYS A 87 14.97 11.52 -15.12
CA LYS A 87 15.72 10.85 -14.05
C LYS A 87 14.89 9.75 -13.39
N ALA A 88 13.60 10.01 -13.17
CA ALA A 88 12.66 9.02 -12.62
C ALA A 88 12.48 7.79 -13.54
N THR A 89 12.59 7.98 -14.86
CA THR A 89 12.49 6.88 -15.85
C THR A 89 13.83 6.17 -16.07
N THR A 90 14.96 6.89 -16.13
CA THR A 90 16.28 6.27 -16.33
C THR A 90 16.77 5.46 -15.12
N ILE A 91 16.44 5.86 -13.90
CA ILE A 91 16.75 5.09 -12.68
C ILE A 91 15.82 3.85 -12.55
N GLY A 92 14.82 3.71 -13.42
CA GLY A 92 13.90 2.57 -13.44
C GLY A 92 12.84 2.58 -12.33
N GLN A 93 12.83 3.60 -11.46
CA GLN A 93 11.86 3.71 -10.36
C GLN A 93 10.41 3.68 -10.84
N MET A 94 10.11 4.34 -11.96
CA MET A 94 8.76 4.38 -12.54
C MET A 94 8.19 3.01 -12.89
N GLY A 95 8.99 2.17 -13.55
CA GLY A 95 8.55 0.83 -13.97
C GLY A 95 8.27 -0.07 -12.77
N TRP A 96 9.16 -0.04 -11.78
CA TRP A 96 9.00 -0.80 -10.54
C TRP A 96 7.84 -0.31 -9.68
N LEU A 97 7.64 1.01 -9.59
CA LEU A 97 6.50 1.59 -8.88
C LEU A 97 5.18 1.24 -9.54
N PHE A 98 5.11 1.28 -10.87
CA PHE A 98 3.93 0.87 -11.60
C PHE A 98 3.62 -0.62 -11.38
N LEU A 99 4.63 -1.49 -11.48
CA LEU A 99 4.47 -2.91 -11.19
C LEU A 99 3.97 -3.16 -9.76
N MET A 100 4.57 -2.47 -8.78
CA MET A 100 4.13 -2.55 -7.38
C MET A 100 2.69 -2.08 -7.21
N ALA A 101 2.30 -0.97 -7.82
CA ALA A 101 0.93 -0.46 -7.78
C ALA A 101 -0.07 -1.48 -8.38
N VAL A 102 0.27 -2.08 -9.53
CA VAL A 102 -0.56 -3.11 -10.17
C VAL A 102 -0.70 -4.34 -9.25
N LEU A 103 0.40 -4.83 -8.67
CA LEU A 103 0.37 -5.98 -7.77
C LEU A 103 -0.47 -5.70 -6.52
N TYR A 104 -0.30 -4.52 -5.89
CA TYR A 104 -1.06 -4.12 -4.70
C TYR A 104 -2.56 -3.97 -4.99
N ILE A 105 -2.92 -3.28 -6.07
CA ILE A 105 -4.33 -3.07 -6.46
C ILE A 105 -4.97 -4.40 -6.82
N THR A 106 -4.29 -5.23 -7.63
CA THR A 106 -4.82 -6.52 -8.06
C THR A 106 -5.01 -7.45 -6.87
N GLY A 107 -4.01 -7.56 -5.98
CA GLY A 107 -4.11 -8.38 -4.77
C GLY A 107 -5.25 -7.95 -3.87
N ALA A 108 -5.45 -6.65 -3.68
CA ALA A 108 -6.56 -6.14 -2.89
C ALA A 108 -7.93 -6.36 -3.56
N CYS A 109 -8.01 -6.20 -4.88
CA CYS A 109 -9.22 -6.48 -5.64
C CYS A 109 -9.61 -7.97 -5.53
N LEU A 110 -8.65 -8.89 -5.66
CA LEU A 110 -8.89 -10.32 -5.48
C LEU A 110 -9.38 -10.64 -4.06
N TYR A 111 -8.74 -10.07 -3.03
CA TYR A 111 -9.14 -10.25 -1.64
C TYR A 111 -10.53 -9.67 -1.33
N ALA A 112 -10.84 -8.49 -1.85
CA ALA A 112 -12.14 -7.85 -1.65
C ALA A 112 -13.26 -8.59 -2.39
N ALA A 113 -12.98 -9.03 -3.62
CA ALA A 113 -13.96 -9.64 -4.52
C ALA A 113 -14.11 -11.16 -4.36
N ARG A 114 -13.22 -11.82 -3.60
CA ARG A 114 -13.22 -13.28 -3.40
C ARG A 114 -13.12 -14.05 -4.71
N ILE A 115 -12.15 -13.70 -5.53
CA ILE A 115 -11.92 -14.36 -6.82
C ILE A 115 -10.75 -15.33 -6.63
N PRO A 116 -10.88 -16.61 -7.03
CA PRO A 116 -11.92 -17.18 -7.92
C PRO A 116 -13.13 -17.84 -7.23
N GLU A 117 -13.16 -17.97 -5.90
CA GLU A 117 -14.19 -18.74 -5.19
C GLU A 117 -15.62 -18.21 -5.38
N ARG A 118 -15.76 -16.91 -5.69
CA ARG A 118 -17.03 -16.28 -6.08
C ARG A 118 -17.62 -16.86 -7.35
N PHE A 119 -16.78 -17.30 -8.30
CA PHE A 119 -17.23 -17.85 -9.58
C PHE A 119 -17.38 -19.37 -9.53
N PHE A 120 -16.64 -20.05 -8.65
CA PHE A 120 -16.66 -21.51 -8.52
C PHE A 120 -16.92 -21.94 -7.06
N PRO A 121 -18.16 -21.74 -6.56
CA PRO A 121 -18.49 -22.14 -5.20
C PRO A 121 -18.31 -23.66 -5.02
N GLY A 122 -17.57 -24.06 -3.99
CA GLY A 122 -17.29 -25.46 -3.67
C GLY A 122 -16.14 -26.12 -4.46
N LYS A 123 -15.44 -25.38 -5.34
CA LYS A 123 -14.27 -25.90 -6.08
C LYS A 123 -12.93 -25.36 -5.59
N CYS A 124 -12.94 -24.26 -4.85
CA CYS A 124 -11.75 -23.60 -4.29
C CYS A 124 -11.75 -23.64 -2.76
N ASP A 125 -12.25 -24.74 -2.17
CA ASP A 125 -12.35 -24.87 -0.71
C ASP A 125 -11.01 -25.25 -0.06
N ILE A 126 -10.12 -25.91 -0.81
CA ILE A 126 -8.81 -26.40 -0.31
C ILE A 126 -7.63 -25.74 -1.05
N TRP A 127 -7.80 -25.45 -2.35
CA TRP A 127 -6.75 -24.94 -3.24
C TRP A 127 -7.20 -23.68 -3.96
#